data_AF-A0A9D1HJI5-F1
#
_entry.id   AF-A0A9D1HJI5-F1
#
_cell.length_a   1.000
_cell.length_b   1.000
_cell.length_c   1.000
_cell.angle_alpha   90.00
_cell.angle_beta   90.00
_cell.angle_gamma   90.00
#
_symmetry.space_group_name_H-M   'P 1'
#
loop_
_entity.id
_entity.type
_entity.pdbx_description
1 polymer ?
#
loop_
_entity_poly.entity_id
_entity_poly.type
_entity_poly.pdbx_seq_one_letter_code
_entity_poly.pdbx_strand_id
1 'polypeptide(L)'
;MIDLTVIVEAVLTLCIAAVSAFVIPWLKRKVSAEKLAEVSEWVQIAVTAAEQIYNGPGRGAEKKAYVLKFLNDRGYTVDMDAIENLIEAAVYELPEKLTE
;
A
#
# COMPACT_ATOMS: atom_id res chain seq x y z
N MET A 1 9.68 -32.11 -43.47
CA MET A 1 10.47 -30.87 -43.43
C MET A 1 9.89 -30.03 -42.30
N ILE A 2 10.71 -29.56 -41.34
CA ILE A 2 10.18 -28.69 -40.29
C ILE A 2 9.99 -27.31 -40.90
N ASP A 3 8.79 -26.75 -40.76
CA ASP A 3 8.46 -25.44 -41.31
C ASP A 3 9.03 -24.35 -40.41
N LEU A 4 9.88 -23.50 -40.98
CA LEU A 4 10.58 -22.45 -40.23
C LEU A 4 9.59 -21.45 -39.61
N THR A 5 8.47 -21.20 -40.29
CA THR A 5 7.39 -20.34 -39.80
C THR A 5 6.83 -20.82 -38.45
N VAL A 6 6.62 -22.13 -38.28
CA VAL A 6 6.09 -22.72 -37.04
C VAL A 6 7.10 -22.54 -35.90
N ILE A 7 8.40 -22.66 -36.17
CA ILE A 7 9.45 -22.42 -35.18
C ILE A 7 9.44 -20.95 -34.74
N VAL A 8 9.36 -20.02 -35.69
CA VAL A 8 9.36 -18.58 -35.40
C VAL A 8 8.13 -18.18 -34.57
N GLU A 9 6.95 -18.71 -34.91
CA GLU A 9 5.72 -18.48 -34.14
C GLU A 9 5.81 -19.05 -32.72
N ALA A 10 6.38 -20.24 -32.55
CA ALA A 10 6.58 -20.85 -31.25
C ALA A 10 7.54 -20.02 -30.38
N VAL A 11 8.62 -19.49 -30.95
CA VAL A 11 9.56 -18.62 -30.24
C VAL A 11 8.90 -17.30 -29.84
N LEU A 12 8.14 -16.67 -30.75
CA LEU A 12 7.43 -15.43 -30.44
C LEU A 12 6.39 -15.63 -29.33
N THR A 13 5.64 -16.73 -29.39
CA THR A 13 4.65 -17.09 -28.37
C THR A 13 5.32 -17.33 -27.02
N LEU A 14 6.48 -18.00 -27.01
CA LEU A 14 7.27 -18.21 -25.80
C LEU A 14 7.77 -16.89 -25.21
N CYS A 15 8.21 -15.94 -26.04
CA CYS A 15 8.61 -14.61 -25.59
C CYS A 15 7.45 -13.84 -24.97
N ILE A 16 6.27 -13.84 -25.60
CA ILE A 16 5.06 -13.19 -25.07
C ILE A 16 4.64 -13.83 -23.73
N ALA A 17 4.67 -15.16 -23.65
CA ALA A 17 4.36 -15.89 -22.44
C ALA A 17 5.36 -15.55 -21.31
N ALA A 18 6.65 -15.45 -21.62
CA ALA A 18 7.68 -15.09 -20.65
C ALA A 18 7.50 -13.65 -20.14
N VAL A 19 7.28 -12.67 -21.03
CA VAL A 19 7.01 -11.28 -20.62
C VAL A 19 5.77 -11.21 -19.74
N SER A 20 4.72 -11.93 -20.11
CA SER A 20 3.46 -11.95 -19.36
C SER A 20 3.62 -12.61 -17.98
N ALA A 21 4.39 -13.70 -17.89
CA ALA A 21 4.59 -14.45 -16.65
C ALA A 21 5.58 -13.79 -15.68
N PHE A 22 6.55 -13.03 -16.19
CA PHE A 22 7.63 -12.48 -15.35
C PHE A 22 7.60 -10.96 -15.24
N VAL A 23 7.48 -10.24 -16.37
CA VAL A 23 7.62 -8.77 -16.39
C VAL A 23 6.38 -8.09 -15.83
N ILE A 24 5.18 -8.53 -16.23
CA ILE A 24 3.92 -7.94 -15.74
C ILE A 24 3.78 -8.10 -14.21
N PRO A 25 3.97 -9.29 -13.61
CA PRO A 25 3.91 -9.44 -12.15
C PRO A 25 5.00 -8.65 -11.42
N TRP A 26 6.20 -8.55 -11.99
CA TRP A 26 7.30 -7.77 -11.42
C TRP A 26 6.97 -6.28 -11.36
N LEU A 27 6.43 -5.70 -12.46
CA LEU A 27 5.98 -4.32 -12.50
C LEU A 27 4.84 -4.07 -11.52
N LYS A 28 3.84 -4.96 -11.46
CA LYS A 28 2.74 -4.85 -10.49
C LYS A 28 3.26 -4.83 -9.05
N ARG A 29 4.23 -5.67 -8.71
CA ARG A 29 4.84 -5.69 -7.37
C ARG A 29 5.59 -4.40 -7.05
N LYS A 30 6.33 -3.83 -8.00
CA LYS A 30 7.04 -2.55 -7.84
C LYS A 30 6.08 -1.39 -7.62
N VAL A 31 5.07 -1.27 -8.48
CA VAL A 31 4.02 -0.23 -8.35
C VAL A 31 3.23 -0.41 -7.04
N SER A 32 2.96 -1.65 -6.62
CA SER A 32 2.29 -1.91 -5.34
C SER A 32 3.15 -1.47 -4.14
N ALA A 33 4.46 -1.71 -4.18
CA ALA A 33 5.36 -1.31 -3.10
C ALA A 33 5.46 0.21 -2.97
N GLU A 34 5.52 0.92 -4.10
CA GLU A 34 5.52 2.39 -4.12
C GLU A 34 4.21 2.97 -3.59
N LYS A 35 3.06 2.42 -4.00
CA LYS A 35 1.75 2.83 -3.48
C LYS A 35 1.62 2.59 -1.97
N LEU A 36 2.13 1.46 -1.46
CA LEU A 36 2.12 1.18 -0.02
C LEU A 36 3.02 2.15 0.75
N ALA A 37 4.18 2.51 0.21
CA ALA A 37 5.07 3.49 0.83
C ALA A 37 4.39 4.87 0.93
N GLU A 38 3.73 5.30 -0.14
CA GLU A 38 2.98 6.55 -0.16
C GLU A 38 1.82 6.56 0.85
N VAL A 39 1.01 5.49 0.89
CA VAL A 39 -0.09 5.36 1.87
C VAL A 39 0.46 5.37 3.29
N SER A 40 1.55 4.66 3.56
CA SER A 40 2.19 4.61 4.88
C SER A 40 2.64 6.00 5.35
N GLU A 41 3.25 6.79 4.47
CA GLU A 41 3.66 8.17 4.77
C GLU A 41 2.45 9.05 5.15
N TRP A 42 1.36 8.97 4.39
CA TRP A 42 0.14 9.72 4.71
C TRP A 42 -0.55 9.22 5.98
N VAL A 43 -0.50 7.92 6.26
CA VAL A 43 -0.98 7.35 7.53
C VAL A 43 -0.18 7.94 8.69
N GLN A 44 1.15 7.98 8.60
CA GLN A 44 1.99 8.58 9.65
C GLN A 44 1.69 10.07 9.87
N ILE A 45 1.51 10.83 8.79
CA ILE A 45 1.11 12.24 8.86
C ILE A 45 -0.27 12.39 9.54
N ALA A 46 -1.22 11.54 9.16
CA ALA A 46 -2.58 11.56 9.70
C ALA A 46 -2.61 11.21 11.19
N VAL A 47 -1.89 10.17 11.60
CA VAL A 47 -1.75 9.76 13.00
C VAL A 47 -1.08 10.87 13.80
N THR A 48 0.01 11.45 13.31
CA THR A 48 0.69 12.57 13.96
C THR A 48 -0.24 13.78 14.12
N ALA A 49 -1.05 14.08 13.11
CA ALA A 49 -2.04 15.15 13.20
C ALA A 49 -3.16 14.82 14.20
N ALA A 50 -3.64 13.57 14.23
CA ALA A 50 -4.63 13.12 15.19
C ALA A 50 -4.11 13.21 16.63
N GLU A 51 -2.86 12.82 16.88
CA GLU A 51 -2.20 12.96 18.18
C GLU A 51 -2.15 14.43 18.62
N GLN A 52 -1.79 15.37 17.71
CA GLN A 52 -1.75 16.80 18.04
C GLN A 52 -3.13 17.42 18.30
N ILE A 53 -4.15 17.02 17.54
CA ILE A 53 -5.52 17.56 17.66
C ILE A 53 -6.23 16.98 18.89
N TYR A 54 -6.03 15.68 19.16
CA TYR A 54 -6.72 14.93 20.20
C TYR A 54 -5.75 14.60 21.35
N ASN A 55 -5.39 15.60 22.14
CA ASN A 55 -4.58 15.40 23.34
C ASN A 55 -5.39 14.73 24.47
N GLY A 56 -4.76 13.80 25.19
CA GLY A 56 -5.29 13.15 26.38
C GLY A 56 -5.60 11.65 26.23
N PRO A 57 -5.50 10.87 27.33
CA PRO A 57 -5.73 9.43 27.32
C PRO A 57 -7.19 9.06 27.01
N GLY A 58 -7.43 7.89 26.41
CA GLY A 58 -8.76 7.35 26.14
C GLY A 58 -9.44 7.79 24.83
N ARG A 59 -8.78 8.63 24.02
CA ARG A 59 -9.36 9.18 22.77
C ARG A 59 -8.98 8.42 21.49
N GLY A 60 -8.53 7.17 21.62
CA GLY A 60 -8.07 6.36 20.49
C GLY A 60 -9.12 6.17 19.38
N ALA A 61 -10.39 6.04 19.76
CA ALA A 61 -11.49 5.93 18.78
C ALA A 61 -11.68 7.20 17.94
N GLU A 62 -11.57 8.38 18.56
CA GLU A 62 -11.67 9.67 17.86
C GLU A 62 -10.48 9.88 16.92
N LYS A 63 -9.27 9.54 17.39
CA LYS A 63 -8.04 9.58 16.60
C LYS A 63 -8.13 8.68 15.37
N LYS A 64 -8.56 7.41 15.54
CA LYS A 64 -8.74 6.47 14.43
C LYS A 64 -9.76 6.97 13.42
N ALA A 65 -10.91 7.48 13.87
CA ALA A 65 -11.94 8.04 13.00
C ALA A 65 -11.43 9.25 12.19
N TYR A 66 -10.62 10.12 12.81
CA TYR A 66 -9.98 11.24 12.12
C TYR A 66 -9.00 10.77 11.04
N VAL A 67 -8.12 9.81 11.36
CA VAL A 67 -7.14 9.25 10.41
C VAL A 67 -7.84 8.62 9.21
N LEU A 68 -8.89 7.82 9.44
CA LEU A 68 -9.68 7.21 8.38
C LEU A 68 -10.34 8.25 7.48
N LYS A 69 -10.92 9.30 8.06
CA LYS A 69 -11.51 10.40 7.30
C LYS A 69 -10.45 11.15 6.47
N PHE A 70 -9.30 11.45 7.07
CA PHE A 70 -8.20 12.15 6.40
C PHE A 70 -7.67 11.39 5.18
N LEU A 71 -7.51 10.06 5.30
CA LEU A 71 -7.06 9.21 4.20
C LEU A 71 -8.13 9.09 3.10
N ASN A 72 -9.41 9.01 3.48
CA ASN A 72 -10.52 9.00 2.54
C ASN A 72 -10.63 10.31 1.75
N ASP A 73 -10.50 11.47 2.42
CA ASP A 73 -10.52 12.79 1.80
C ASP A 73 -9.35 12.99 0.79
N ARG A 74 -8.25 12.26 0.97
CA ARG A 74 -7.08 12.23 0.07
C ARG A 74 -7.25 11.26 -1.11
N GLY A 75 -8.35 10.50 -1.18
CA GLY A 75 -8.65 9.55 -2.24
C GLY A 75 -8.13 8.14 -1.98
N TYR A 76 -7.54 7.86 -0.81
CA TYR A 76 -7.18 6.51 -0.39
C TYR A 76 -8.43 5.78 0.11
N THR A 77 -9.24 5.32 -0.84
CA THR A 77 -10.42 4.46 -0.62
C THR A 77 -10.09 2.98 -0.79
N VAL A 78 -8.83 2.66 -1.09
CA VAL A 78 -8.39 1.30 -1.38
C VAL A 78 -8.12 0.55 -0.08
N ASP A 79 -8.71 -0.64 -0.01
CA ASP A 79 -8.49 -1.70 0.97
C ASP A 79 -8.38 -1.20 2.42
N MET A 80 -9.56 -0.94 3.02
CA MET A 80 -9.68 -0.50 4.42
C MET A 80 -8.89 -1.41 5.36
N ASP A 81 -8.80 -2.72 5.06
CA ASP A 81 -8.03 -3.68 5.86
C ASP A 81 -6.52 -3.39 5.78
N ALA A 82 -6.00 -3.00 4.61
CA ALA A 82 -4.60 -2.60 4.46
C ALA A 82 -4.31 -1.28 5.20
N ILE A 83 -5.23 -0.33 5.14
CA ILE A 83 -5.13 0.95 5.86
C ILE A 83 -5.18 0.70 7.37
N GLU A 84 -6.08 -0.14 7.87
CA GLU A 84 -6.16 -0.48 9.29
C GLU A 84 -4.88 -1.15 9.79
N ASN A 85 -4.33 -2.11 9.04
CA ASN A 85 -3.05 -2.74 9.38
C ASN A 85 -1.90 -1.72 9.42
N LEU A 86 -1.87 -0.74 8.50
CA LEU A 86 -0.87 0.33 8.52
C LEU A 86 -1.06 1.28 9.70
N ILE A 87 -2.31 1.58 10.09
CA ILE A 87 -2.60 2.39 11.28
C ILE A 87 -2.12 1.65 12.53
N GLU A 88 -2.42 0.37 12.68
CA GLU A 88 -1.97 -0.44 13.82
C GLU A 88 -0.44 -0.54 13.89
N ALA A 89 0.22 -0.74 12.74
CA ALA A 89 1.68 -0.74 12.65
C ALA A 89 2.28 0.62 13.04
N ALA A 90 1.71 1.73 12.53
CA ALA A 90 2.17 3.08 12.87
C ALA A 90 1.99 3.39 14.36
N VAL A 91 0.87 2.95 14.98
CA VAL A 91 0.65 3.07 16.42
C VAL A 91 1.67 2.26 17.21
N TYR A 92 2.03 1.06 16.75
CA TYR A 92 3.04 0.21 17.39
C TYR A 92 4.46 0.79 17.29
N GLU A 93 4.78 1.51 16.21
CA GLU A 93 6.08 2.16 16.00
C GLU A 93 6.25 3.49 16.75
N LEU A 94 5.17 4.07 17.31
CA LEU A 94 5.26 5.28 18.11
C LEU A 94 6.05 5.02 19.42
N PRO A 95 7.06 5.84 19.75
CA PRO A 95 7.76 5.71 21.02
C PRO A 95 6.78 5.96 22.18
N GLU A 96 6.82 5.07 23.17
CA GLU A 96 5.97 4.99 24.39
C GLU A 96 5.85 6.29 25.22
N LYS A 97 6.58 7.35 24.86
CA LYS A 97 6.64 8.64 25.56
C LYS A 97 5.45 9.58 25.36
N LEU A 98 4.43 9.20 24.59
CA LEU A 98 3.23 10.03 24.37
C LEU A 98 1.96 9.49 25.06
N THR A 99 2.09 8.43 25.86
CA THR A 99 0.97 7.76 26.55
C THR A 99 0.91 8.03 28.07
N GLU A 100 1.67 8.99 28.59
CA GLU A 100 1.54 9.47 29.98
C GLU A 100 0.71 10.76 30.07
#